data_AF-A0A966MHH4-F1
#
_entry.id   AF-A0A966MHH4-F1
#
_cell.length_a   1.000
_cell.length_b   1.000
_cell.length_c   1.000
_cell.angle_alpha   90.00
_cell.angle_beta   90.00
_cell.angle_gamma   90.00
#
_symmetry.space_group_name_H-M   'P 1'
#
loop_
_entity.id
_entity.type
_entity.pdbx_description
1 polymer ?
#
loop_
_entity_poly.entity_id
_entity_poly.type
_entity_poly.pdbx_seq_one_letter_code
_entity_poly.pdbx_strand_id
1 'polypeptide(L)' 'NPQRPAYAPPMPFEDTVATVATAAGFNGHCRDYLFDTLAGMHDCGIRDRAMEKLAKAVSERLASSA' A
#
# COMPACT_ATOMS: atom_id res chain seq x y z
N ASN A 1 -17.89 -1.09 1.49
CA ASN A 1 -18.97 -1.39 2.45
C ASN A 1 -18.36 -1.53 3.84
N PRO A 2 -18.52 -0.52 4.72
CA PRO A 2 -17.96 -0.52 6.07
C PRO A 2 -18.47 -1.62 7.01
N GLN A 3 -19.60 -2.26 6.68
CA GLN A 3 -20.21 -3.32 7.50
C GLN A 3 -19.55 -4.69 7.30
N ARG A 4 -18.57 -4.82 6.39
CA ARG A 4 -17.92 -6.11 6.12
C ARG A 4 -16.86 -6.42 7.20
N PRO A 5 -16.73 -7.69 7.64
CA PRO A 5 -15.72 -8.06 8.65
C PRO A 5 -14.27 -7.71 8.28
N ALA A 6 -13.96 -7.68 6.97
CA ALA A 6 -12.62 -7.36 6.47
C ALA A 6 -12.39 -5.85 6.22
N TYR A 7 -13.38 -4.99 6.51
CA TYR A 7 -13.21 -3.55 6.30
C TYR A 7 -12.35 -2.97 7.42
N ALA A 8 -11.17 -2.47 7.06
CA ALA A 8 -10.37 -1.66 7.97
C ALA A 8 -11.02 -0.27 8.13
N PRO A 9 -11.29 0.21 9.36
CA PRO A 9 -11.78 1.57 9.57
C PRO A 9 -10.72 2.60 9.14
N PRO A 10 -11.10 3.88 8.94
CA PRO A 10 -10.14 4.95 8.71
C PRO A 10 -9.07 4.95 9.81
N MET A 11 -7.81 5.02 9.40
CA MET A 11 -6.66 5.03 10.30
C MET A 11 -5.68 6.14 9.88
N PRO A 12 -4.80 6.60 10.79
CA PRO A 12 -3.70 7.49 10.45
C PRO A 12 -2.89 6.98 9.26
N PHE A 13 -2.39 7.92 8.45
CA PHE A 13 -1.62 7.57 7.25
C PHE A 13 -0.38 6.73 7.60
N GLU A 14 0.32 7.09 8.67
CA GLU A 14 1.49 6.34 9.15
C GLU A 14 1.16 4.89 9.53
N ASP A 15 -0.01 4.64 10.12
CA ASP A 15 -0.46 3.28 10.44
C ASP A 15 -0.77 2.48 9.18
N THR A 16 -1.30 3.15 8.14
CA THR A 16 -1.49 2.53 6.82
C THR A 16 -0.15 2.16 6.19
N VAL A 17 0.83 3.08 6.22
CA VAL A 17 2.19 2.84 5.71
C VAL A 17 2.85 1.68 6.44
N ALA A 18 2.80 1.66 7.77
CA ALA A 18 3.38 0.60 8.60
C ALA A 18 2.73 -0.76 8.31
N THR A 19 1.41 -0.80 8.19
CA THR A 19 0.66 -2.01 7.86
C THR A 19 1.05 -2.52 6.48
N VAL A 20 0.98 -1.69 5.44
CA VAL A 20 1.30 -2.10 4.06
C VAL A 20 2.76 -2.54 3.90
N ALA A 21 3.70 -1.90 4.59
CA ALA A 21 5.12 -2.23 4.51
C ALA A 21 5.46 -3.63 5.05
N THR A 22 4.68 -4.13 6.02
CA THR A 22 5.03 -5.34 6.79
C THR A 22 4.04 -6.48 6.64
N ALA A 23 2.75 -6.20 6.40
CA ALA A 23 1.72 -7.21 6.26
C ALA A 23 2.01 -8.16 5.09
N ALA A 24 1.78 -9.44 5.34
CA ALA A 24 1.92 -10.51 4.36
C ALA A 24 0.83 -11.54 4.57
N GLY A 25 0.47 -12.23 3.49
CA GLY A 25 -0.47 -13.35 3.53
C GLY A 25 -0.11 -14.41 2.51
N PHE A 26 -1.08 -15.26 2.18
CA PHE A 26 -0.90 -16.35 1.23
C PHE A 26 -0.35 -15.88 -0.14
N ASN A 27 -0.69 -14.67 -0.57
CA ASN A 27 -0.27 -14.09 -1.85
C ASN A 27 1.04 -13.26 -1.78
N GLY A 28 1.76 -13.28 -0.65
CA GLY A 28 2.96 -12.47 -0.46
C GLY A 28 2.72 -11.18 0.32
N HIS A 29 3.65 -10.22 0.21
CA HIS A 29 3.59 -8.97 0.97
C HIS A 29 2.60 -7.96 0.35
N CYS A 30 1.92 -7.20 1.19
CA CYS A 30 1.02 -6.13 0.73
C CYS A 30 1.74 -5.04 -0.07
N ARG A 31 3.00 -4.73 0.26
CA ARG A 31 3.82 -3.77 -0.49
C ARG A 31 4.06 -4.20 -1.95
N ASP A 32 4.20 -5.50 -2.21
CA ASP A 32 4.45 -6.02 -3.56
C ASP A 32 3.20 -5.77 -4.41
N TYR A 33 2.01 -6.10 -3.87
CA TYR A 33 0.74 -5.78 -4.51
C TYR A 33 0.58 -4.28 -4.80
N LEU A 34 0.97 -3.41 -3.87
CA LEU A 34 0.91 -1.95 -4.08
C LEU A 34 1.80 -1.51 -5.26
N PHE A 35 3.05 -1.98 -5.31
CA PHE A 35 3.99 -1.58 -6.36
C PHE A 35 3.60 -2.13 -7.73
N ASP A 36 3.22 -3.41 -7.80
CA ASP A 36 2.78 -4.05 -9.05
C ASP A 36 1.50 -3.39 -9.58
N THR A 37 0.56 -3.05 -8.69
CA THR A 37 -0.66 -2.33 -9.08
C THR A 37 -0.34 -0.95 -9.66
N LEU A 38 0.56 -0.19 -9.03
CA LEU A 38 0.96 1.12 -9.55
C LEU A 38 1.67 1.01 -10.91
N ALA A 39 2.54 0.02 -11.08
CA ALA A 39 3.19 -0.23 -12.37
C ALA A 39 2.14 -0.50 -13.47
N GLY A 40 1.19 -1.41 -13.24
CA GLY A 40 0.11 -1.69 -14.19
C GLY A 40 -0.79 -0.49 -14.46
N MET A 41 -1.08 0.33 -13.45
CA MET A 41 -1.82 1.58 -13.61
C MET A 41 -1.06 2.58 -14.50
N HIS A 42 0.24 2.75 -14.28
CA HIS A 42 1.09 3.63 -15.07
C HIS A 42 1.18 3.17 -16.52
N ASP A 43 1.27 1.87 -16.78
CA ASP A 43 1.25 1.29 -18.13
C ASP A 43 -0.06 1.59 -18.87
N CYS A 44 -1.17 1.69 -18.13
CA CYS A 44 -2.47 2.09 -18.66
C CYS A 44 -2.66 3.61 -18.77
N GLY A 45 -1.64 4.41 -18.42
CA GLY A 45 -1.72 5.89 -18.38
C GLY A 45 -2.54 6.45 -17.21
N ILE A 46 -2.84 5.64 -16.20
CA ILE A 46 -3.63 6.03 -15.02
C ILE A 46 -2.70 6.57 -13.94
N ARG A 47 -3.07 7.73 -13.36
CA ARG A 47 -2.34 8.37 -12.25
C ARG A 47 -3.23 8.48 -11.02
N ASP A 48 -2.80 7.87 -9.92
CA ASP A 48 -3.43 8.02 -8.61
C ASP A 48 -2.43 8.58 -7.61
N ARG A 49 -2.58 9.87 -7.31
CA ARG A 49 -1.67 10.61 -6.42
C ARG A 49 -1.67 10.07 -4.99
N ALA A 50 -2.78 9.50 -4.52
CA ALA A 50 -2.87 8.97 -3.17
C ALA A 50 -2.11 7.63 -3.06
N MET A 51 -2.25 6.76 -4.06
CA MET A 51 -1.47 5.52 -4.14
C MET A 51 0.01 5.80 -4.35
N GLU A 52 0.37 6.75 -5.22
CA GLU A 52 1.76 7.17 -5.43
C GLU A 52 2.39 7.71 -4.13
N LYS A 53 1.64 8.52 -3.37
CA LYS A 53 2.08 9.00 -2.04
C LYS A 53 2.30 7.84 -1.06
N LEU A 54 1.38 6.87 -1.02
CA LEU A 54 1.51 5.69 -0.16
C LEU A 54 2.74 4.87 -0.53
N ALA A 55 2.97 4.60 -1.82
CA ALA A 55 4.12 3.85 -2.29
C ALA A 55 5.44 4.53 -1.94
N LYS A 56 5.53 5.86 -2.12
CA LYS A 56 6.71 6.63 -1.71
C LYS A 56 7.01 6.45 -0.21
N ALA A 57 6.00 6.62 0.64
CA ALA A 57 6.17 6.48 2.09
C ALA A 57 6.54 5.05 2.52
N VAL A 58 5.96 4.03 1.88
CA VAL A 58 6.31 2.62 2.12
C VAL A 58 7.77 2.36 1.74
N SER A 59 8.23 2.84 0.58
CA SER A 59 9.63 2.70 0.16
C SER A 59 10.62 3.37 1.13
N GLU A 60 10.31 4.59 1.58
CA GLU A 60 11.13 5.31 2.57
C GLU A 60 11.23 4.56 3.91
N ARG A 61 10.12 3.97 4.37
CA ARG A 61 10.09 3.17 5.58
C ARG A 61 10.96 1.91 5.46
N LEU A 62 10.88 1.21 4.33
CA LEU A 62 11.65 -0.02 4.09
C LEU A 62 13.15 0.28 4.06
N ALA A 63 13.55 1.38 3.43
CA ALA A 63 14.95 1.83 3.39
C ALA A 63 15.49 2.20 4.78
N SER A 64 14.63 2.70 5.68
CA SER A 64 15.02 3.06 7.06
C SER A 64 15.08 1.85 8.01
N SER A 65 14.56 0.70 7.59
CA SER A 65 14.48 -0.52 8.39
C SER A 65 15.46 -1.61 7.94
N ALA A 66 16.27 -1.33 6.92
CA ALA A 66 17.31 -2.18 6.36
C ALA A 66 18.69 -1.80 6.93
#